data_AF-A0ABD5QMT6-F1
#
_entry.id   AF-A0ABD5QMT6-F1
#
_cell.length_a   1.000
_cell.length_b   1.000
_cell.length_c   1.000
_cell.angle_alpha   90.00
_cell.angle_beta   90.00
_cell.angle_gamma   90.00
#
_symmetry.space_group_name_H-M   'P 1'
#
loop_
_entity.id
_entity.type
_entity.pdbx_description
1 polymer ?
#
loop_
_entity_poly.entity_id
_entity_poly.type
_entity_poly.pdbx_seq_one_letter_code
_entity_poly.pdbx_strand_id
1 'polypeptide(L)'
;MQRRAVAVYVAFFLLVGSATGVIVTTAQTPGISFENPDHELSSGDTFEVDGNEYTVAEIGEDGDGNLLGQVERNRTAEQSESWSNGSTVEVDGGEWTVRIEGDDPSSFTLVEELDRTAILEDDPNADNETYERNGEEQVAVTDENGETRLVPADEYFPAPEERSYAVGDEFAYGDRTAAVDAVSADAATLVWTATETVSTEIEQDSRVTLGDTEFVAHFQDSSTLVLSTNFESYEAQLAEIDRHETNSDGLWRVMIVSLLSSGLFLAMAFMPSRY
;
A
#
# COMPACT_ATOMS: atom_id res chain seq x y z
N MET A 1 74.91 18.88 -11.94
CA MET A 1 74.16 18.81 -10.66
C MET A 1 72.65 18.68 -10.83
N GLN A 2 72.02 19.26 -11.86
CA GLN A 2 70.56 19.20 -12.08
C GLN A 2 69.95 17.79 -12.14
N ARG A 3 70.56 16.82 -12.84
CA ARG A 3 69.99 15.46 -12.97
C ARG A 3 69.92 14.67 -11.65
N ARG A 4 70.81 14.94 -10.69
CA ARG A 4 70.79 14.31 -9.36
C ARG A 4 69.73 14.92 -8.45
N ALA A 5 69.48 16.22 -8.56
CA ALA A 5 68.40 16.88 -7.84
C ALA A 5 67.03 16.41 -8.33
N VAL A 6 66.85 16.26 -9.65
CA VAL A 6 65.60 15.74 -10.24
C VAL A 6 65.28 14.30 -9.78
N ALA A 7 66.29 13.42 -9.71
CA ALA A 7 66.10 12.06 -9.23
C ALA A 7 65.57 11.98 -7.78
N VAL A 8 66.01 12.89 -6.91
CA VAL A 8 65.53 12.97 -5.52
C VAL A 8 64.07 13.41 -5.45
N TYR A 9 63.68 14.41 -6.26
CA TYR A 9 62.27 14.85 -6.31
C TYR A 9 61.35 13.78 -6.89
N VAL A 10 61.74 13.11 -7.97
CA VAL A 10 60.96 12.00 -8.55
C VAL A 10 60.82 10.86 -7.54
N ALA A 11 61.89 10.48 -6.84
CA ALA A 11 61.82 9.45 -5.79
C ALA A 11 60.89 9.86 -4.63
N PHE A 12 60.93 11.14 -4.24
CA PHE A 12 60.05 11.68 -3.20
C PHE A 12 58.57 11.64 -3.62
N PHE A 13 58.23 12.14 -4.81
CA PHE A 13 56.85 12.14 -5.29
C PHE A 13 56.31 10.72 -5.54
N LEU A 14 57.16 9.79 -5.99
CA LEU A 14 56.77 8.39 -6.10
C LEU A 14 56.54 7.76 -4.72
N LEU A 15 57.38 8.03 -3.73
CA LEU A 15 57.18 7.51 -2.36
C LEU A 15 55.88 8.06 -1.75
N VAL A 16 55.60 9.35 -1.91
CA VAL A 16 54.35 9.97 -1.46
C VAL A 16 53.14 9.36 -2.19
N GLY A 17 53.24 9.16 -3.51
CA GLY A 17 52.19 8.50 -4.30
C GLY A 17 51.95 7.04 -3.88
N SER A 18 53.02 6.26 -3.65
CA SER A 18 52.92 4.86 -3.20
C SER A 18 52.33 4.75 -1.80
N ALA A 19 52.74 5.61 -0.87
CA ALA A 19 52.19 5.62 0.49
C ALA A 19 50.70 5.98 0.49
N THR A 20 50.29 6.95 -0.33
CA THR A 20 48.89 7.36 -0.48
C THR A 20 48.04 6.26 -1.09
N GLY A 21 48.55 5.57 -2.12
CA GLY A 21 47.83 4.48 -2.78
C GLY A 21 47.50 3.31 -1.85
N VAL A 22 48.40 2.95 -0.93
CA VAL A 22 48.16 1.85 0.04
C VAL A 22 47.10 2.24 1.09
N ILE A 23 47.07 3.52 1.50
CA ILE A 23 46.11 4.00 2.50
C ILE A 23 44.69 3.97 1.96
N VAL A 24 44.47 4.42 0.72
CA VAL A 24 43.13 4.43 0.11
C VAL A 24 42.58 3.01 -0.09
N THR A 25 43.43 2.03 -0.44
CA THR A 25 42.96 0.67 -0.73
C THR A 25 42.70 -0.19 0.51
N THR A 26 43.15 0.23 1.69
CA THR A 26 43.04 -0.58 2.92
C THR A 26 42.11 0.01 3.98
N ALA A 27 41.66 1.26 3.78
CA ALA A 27 40.66 1.86 4.66
C ALA A 27 39.31 1.18 4.42
N GLN A 28 38.68 0.70 5.50
CA GLN A 28 37.30 0.25 5.44
C GLN A 28 36.41 1.48 5.23
N THR A 29 35.50 1.42 4.27
CA THR A 29 34.49 2.47 4.08
C THR A 29 33.56 2.44 5.29
N PRO A 30 33.38 3.57 6.01
CA PRO A 30 32.38 3.63 7.06
C PRO A 30 30.99 3.37 6.45
N GLY A 31 30.17 2.59 7.15
CA GLY A 31 28.79 2.31 6.78
C GLY A 31 27.87 2.67 7.94
N ILE A 32 26.59 2.83 7.66
CA ILE A 32 25.58 3.03 8.71
C ILE A 32 25.32 1.70 9.38
N SER A 33 25.44 1.65 10.70
CA SER A 33 24.94 0.55 11.50
C SER A 33 24.40 1.06 12.83
N PHE A 34 23.55 0.25 13.45
CA PHE A 34 22.96 0.56 14.75
C PHE A 34 23.35 -0.57 15.71
N GLU A 35 24.07 -0.25 16.78
CA GLU A 35 24.52 -1.25 17.76
C GLU A 35 23.36 -1.79 18.61
N ASN A 36 22.28 -1.00 18.78
CA ASN A 36 21.05 -1.38 19.47
C ASN A 36 19.88 -0.68 18.77
N PRO A 37 19.44 -1.18 17.60
CA PRO A 37 18.28 -0.61 16.95
C PRO A 37 17.02 -0.85 17.79
N ASP A 38 16.00 -0.02 17.58
CA ASP A 38 14.70 -0.23 18.21
C ASP A 38 14.04 -1.49 17.63
N HIS A 39 14.15 -1.67 16.31
CA HIS A 39 13.72 -2.88 15.62
C HIS A 39 14.71 -3.32 14.54
N GLU A 40 14.91 -4.62 14.43
CA GLU A 40 15.58 -5.30 13.32
C GLU A 40 14.58 -6.33 12.79
N LEU A 41 14.15 -6.18 11.54
CA LEU A 41 12.95 -6.82 11.00
C LEU A 41 13.22 -7.40 9.61
N SER A 42 12.61 -8.54 9.33
CA SER A 42 12.53 -9.18 8.02
C SER A 42 11.10 -9.22 7.49
N SER A 43 10.93 -9.49 6.19
CA SER A 43 9.61 -9.68 5.59
C SER A 43 8.80 -10.76 6.32
N GLY A 44 7.59 -10.42 6.72
CA GLY A 44 6.68 -11.24 7.52
C GLY A 44 6.78 -11.01 9.03
N ASP A 45 7.79 -10.28 9.51
CA ASP A 45 7.91 -9.98 10.94
C ASP A 45 6.85 -9.00 11.40
N THR A 46 6.42 -9.19 12.66
CA THR A 46 5.47 -8.31 13.34
C THR A 46 6.17 -7.57 14.47
N PHE A 47 5.81 -6.29 14.66
CA PHE A 47 6.36 -5.44 15.69
C PHE A 47 5.32 -4.43 16.18
N GLU A 48 5.54 -3.87 17.36
CA GLU A 48 4.61 -2.94 17.99
C GLU A 48 5.21 -1.54 18.08
N VAL A 49 4.45 -0.54 17.65
CA VAL A 49 4.80 0.89 17.79
C VAL A 49 3.59 1.62 18.35
N ASP A 50 3.77 2.32 19.46
CA ASP A 50 2.71 3.09 20.15
C ASP A 50 1.45 2.25 20.45
N GLY A 51 1.62 0.96 20.74
CA GLY A 51 0.53 0.01 21.00
C GLY A 51 -0.23 -0.46 19.75
N ASN A 52 0.25 -0.13 18.55
CA ASN A 52 -0.29 -0.63 17.29
C ASN A 52 0.64 -1.73 16.74
N GLU A 53 0.05 -2.84 16.31
CA GLU A 53 0.77 -3.93 15.64
C GLU A 53 0.98 -3.60 14.16
N TYR A 54 2.22 -3.73 13.71
CA TYR A 54 2.64 -3.59 12.32
C TYR A 54 3.25 -4.91 11.84
N THR A 55 3.10 -5.17 10.54
CA THR A 55 3.72 -6.29 9.84
C THR A 55 4.60 -5.75 8.73
N VAL A 56 5.83 -6.24 8.60
CA VAL A 56 6.64 -5.98 7.41
C VAL A 56 6.09 -6.84 6.28
N ALA A 57 5.38 -6.25 5.33
CA ALA A 57 4.80 -6.99 4.21
C ALA A 57 5.88 -7.43 3.22
N GLU A 58 6.80 -6.53 2.88
CA GLU A 58 7.83 -6.78 1.88
C GLU A 58 9.09 -5.96 2.17
N ILE A 59 10.24 -6.52 1.79
CA ILE A 59 11.54 -5.86 1.66
C ILE A 59 12.11 -6.33 0.33
N GLY A 60 12.62 -5.40 -0.47
CA GLY A 60 13.13 -5.70 -1.80
C GLY A 60 13.88 -4.54 -2.43
N GLU A 61 14.05 -4.63 -3.74
CA GLU A 61 14.70 -3.62 -4.58
C GLU A 61 13.72 -3.11 -5.63
N ASP A 62 13.78 -1.81 -5.96
CA ASP A 62 13.02 -1.25 -7.08
C ASP A 62 13.67 -1.59 -8.43
N GLY A 63 13.06 -1.09 -9.51
CA GLY A 63 13.59 -1.28 -10.87
C GLY A 63 14.96 -0.64 -11.11
N ASP A 64 15.41 0.26 -10.25
CA ASP A 64 16.70 0.96 -10.30
C ASP A 64 17.73 0.37 -9.33
N GLY A 65 17.35 -0.64 -8.52
CA GLY A 65 18.19 -1.31 -7.54
C GLY A 65 18.26 -0.60 -6.17
N ASN A 66 17.34 0.33 -5.88
CA ASN A 66 17.24 0.94 -4.56
C ASN A 66 16.45 0.02 -3.62
N LEU A 67 16.91 -0.09 -2.38
CA LEU A 67 16.21 -0.87 -1.35
C LEU A 67 14.95 -0.15 -0.88
N LEU A 68 13.85 -0.89 -0.83
CA LEU A 68 12.57 -0.45 -0.30
C LEU A 68 11.92 -1.53 0.55
N GLY A 69 10.94 -1.12 1.34
CA GLY A 69 10.09 -2.03 2.09
C GLY A 69 8.71 -1.46 2.29
N GLN A 70 7.79 -2.32 2.72
CA GLN A 70 6.43 -1.95 3.03
C GLN A 70 6.07 -2.50 4.40
N VAL A 71 5.57 -1.63 5.26
CA VAL A 71 4.99 -2.02 6.55
C VAL A 71 3.49 -1.76 6.53
N GLU A 72 2.72 -2.67 7.09
CA GLU A 72 1.28 -2.63 7.08
C GLU A 72 0.74 -2.70 8.49
N ARG A 73 -0.37 -2.02 8.75
CA ARG A 73 -1.14 -2.20 9.98
C ARG A 73 -2.62 -2.35 9.65
N ASN A 74 -3.30 -3.17 10.44
CA ASN A 74 -4.75 -3.20 10.42
C ASN A 74 -5.30 -2.17 11.38
N ARG A 75 -6.29 -1.39 10.93
CA ARG A 75 -7.05 -0.49 11.80
C ARG A 75 -8.54 -0.65 11.56
N THR A 76 -9.29 -0.36 12.60
CA THR A 76 -10.75 -0.32 12.55
C THR A 76 -11.18 1.04 12.01
N ALA A 77 -12.04 1.04 11.00
CA ALA A 77 -12.61 2.25 10.40
C ALA A 77 -14.12 2.10 10.20
N GLU A 78 -14.82 3.21 10.39
CA GLU A 78 -16.23 3.32 10.06
C GLU A 78 -16.37 3.51 8.55
N GLN A 79 -17.27 2.74 7.96
CA GLN A 79 -17.64 2.80 6.56
C GLN A 79 -19.11 3.15 6.47
N SER A 80 -19.49 3.80 5.37
CA SER A 80 -20.86 4.23 5.14
C SER A 80 -21.31 3.95 3.71
N GLU A 81 -22.58 3.64 3.54
CA GLU A 81 -23.23 3.47 2.25
C GLU A 81 -24.59 4.15 2.24
N SER A 82 -24.99 4.66 1.08
CA SER A 82 -26.28 5.32 0.91
C SER A 82 -27.12 4.56 -0.11
N TRP A 83 -28.31 4.16 0.30
CA TRP A 83 -29.31 3.47 -0.49
C TRP A 83 -30.41 4.42 -0.87
N SER A 84 -30.61 4.63 -2.18
CA SER A 84 -31.58 5.60 -2.67
C SER A 84 -33.00 5.04 -2.61
N ASN A 85 -34.00 5.90 -2.41
CA ASN A 85 -35.40 5.50 -2.47
C ASN A 85 -35.74 5.00 -3.88
N GLY A 86 -36.33 3.81 -3.96
CA GLY A 86 -36.66 3.12 -5.20
C GLY A 86 -35.49 2.43 -5.90
N SER A 87 -34.28 2.41 -5.31
CA SER A 87 -33.16 1.63 -5.88
C SER A 87 -33.23 0.16 -5.47
N THR A 88 -32.75 -0.71 -6.36
CA THR A 88 -32.47 -2.11 -6.07
C THR A 88 -31.13 -2.26 -5.38
N VAL A 89 -31.08 -3.06 -4.32
CA VAL A 89 -29.87 -3.42 -3.56
C VAL A 89 -29.82 -4.92 -3.34
N GLU A 90 -28.60 -5.47 -3.25
CA GLU A 90 -28.40 -6.89 -2.93
C GLU A 90 -28.15 -7.05 -1.43
N VAL A 91 -28.96 -7.86 -0.75
CA VAL A 91 -28.83 -8.17 0.68
C VAL A 91 -29.02 -9.67 0.87
N ASP A 92 -28.06 -10.30 1.54
CA ASP A 92 -28.02 -11.76 1.80
C ASP A 92 -28.18 -12.62 0.53
N GLY A 93 -27.72 -12.12 -0.61
CA GLY A 93 -27.82 -12.79 -1.92
C GLY A 93 -29.20 -12.72 -2.59
N GLY A 94 -30.12 -11.91 -2.06
CA GLY A 94 -31.39 -11.56 -2.71
C GLY A 94 -31.42 -10.11 -3.17
N GLU A 95 -32.22 -9.81 -4.19
CA GLU A 95 -32.46 -8.45 -4.68
C GLU A 95 -33.67 -7.82 -3.97
N TRP A 96 -33.50 -6.57 -3.53
CA TRP A 96 -34.51 -5.85 -2.76
C TRP A 96 -34.65 -4.42 -3.28
N THR A 97 -35.89 -3.97 -3.47
CA THR A 97 -36.19 -2.55 -3.68
C THR A 97 -36.26 -1.82 -2.35
N VAL A 98 -35.53 -0.71 -2.24
CA VAL A 98 -35.58 0.19 -1.10
C VAL A 98 -36.80 1.09 -1.21
N ARG A 99 -37.68 1.07 -0.20
CA ARG A 99 -38.86 1.93 -0.14
C ARG A 99 -38.79 2.83 1.09
N ILE A 100 -38.86 4.14 0.85
CA ILE A 100 -38.92 5.16 1.89
C ILE A 100 -40.19 5.99 1.70
N GLU A 101 -40.98 6.14 2.76
CA GLU A 101 -42.28 6.80 2.71
C GLU A 101 -42.35 7.99 3.67
N GLY A 102 -43.00 9.07 3.22
CA GLY A 102 -43.18 10.31 3.99
C GLY A 102 -42.11 11.37 3.74
N ASP A 103 -42.40 12.62 4.15
CA ASP A 103 -41.51 13.77 3.96
C ASP A 103 -40.36 13.82 4.98
N ASP A 104 -40.58 13.28 6.18
CA ASP A 104 -39.60 13.18 7.27
C ASP A 104 -39.53 11.71 7.77
N PRO A 105 -39.01 10.78 6.95
CA PRO A 105 -38.97 9.37 7.30
C PRO A 105 -37.93 9.10 8.40
N SER A 106 -38.20 8.10 9.24
CA SER A 106 -37.26 7.59 10.24
C SER A 106 -36.95 6.09 10.05
N SER A 107 -37.40 5.51 8.94
CA SER A 107 -37.28 4.09 8.61
C SER A 107 -37.39 3.88 7.11
N PHE A 108 -36.83 2.78 6.62
CA PHE A 108 -37.03 2.29 5.26
C PHE A 108 -37.51 0.84 5.30
N THR A 109 -38.08 0.38 4.19
CA THR A 109 -38.50 -1.00 3.98
C THR A 109 -37.78 -1.57 2.76
N LEU A 110 -37.12 -2.72 2.93
CA LEU A 110 -36.69 -3.56 1.83
C LEU A 110 -37.87 -4.42 1.38
N VAL A 111 -38.11 -4.44 0.08
CA VAL A 111 -39.19 -5.20 -0.55
C VAL A 111 -38.55 -6.15 -1.55
N GLU A 112 -38.77 -7.44 -1.36
CA GLU A 112 -38.16 -8.48 -2.20
C GLU A 112 -38.51 -8.27 -3.68
N GLU A 113 -37.50 -8.31 -4.54
CA GLU A 113 -37.71 -8.41 -5.98
C GLU A 113 -37.79 -9.89 -6.38
N LEU A 114 -39.02 -10.35 -6.60
CA LEU A 114 -39.29 -11.72 -7.02
C LEU A 114 -38.79 -11.94 -8.45
N ASP A 115 -37.98 -12.99 -8.64
CA ASP A 115 -37.67 -13.51 -9.97
C ASP A 115 -38.88 -14.28 -10.53
N ARG A 116 -39.85 -13.52 -11.04
CA ARG A 116 -41.08 -14.06 -11.63
C ARG A 116 -40.79 -14.97 -12.82
N THR A 117 -39.68 -14.74 -13.53
CA THR A 117 -39.30 -15.58 -14.67
C THR A 117 -38.91 -16.96 -14.18
N ALA A 118 -38.03 -17.04 -13.18
CA ALA A 118 -37.64 -18.31 -12.58
C ALA A 118 -38.84 -19.06 -11.98
N ILE A 119 -39.77 -18.34 -11.30
CA ILE A 119 -40.98 -18.95 -10.75
C ILE A 119 -41.83 -19.60 -11.85
N LEU A 120 -42.00 -18.93 -13.00
CA LEU A 120 -42.77 -19.49 -14.12
C LEU A 120 -42.03 -20.66 -14.79
N GLU A 121 -40.71 -20.55 -14.98
CA GLU A 121 -39.90 -21.61 -15.59
C GLU A 121 -39.85 -22.90 -14.75
N ASP A 122 -39.97 -22.78 -13.43
CA ASP A 122 -40.02 -23.91 -12.49
C ASP A 122 -41.40 -24.62 -12.48
N ASP A 123 -42.46 -23.99 -12.98
CA ASP A 123 -43.80 -24.58 -13.08
C ASP A 123 -44.09 -25.08 -14.50
N PRO A 124 -44.00 -26.41 -14.77
CA PRO A 124 -44.22 -26.94 -16.12
C PRO A 124 -45.66 -26.80 -16.63
N ASN A 125 -46.61 -26.41 -15.76
CA ASN A 125 -47.99 -26.20 -16.12
C ASN A 125 -48.30 -24.73 -16.45
N ALA A 126 -47.43 -23.80 -16.06
CA ALA A 126 -47.59 -22.39 -16.36
C ALA A 126 -46.97 -22.04 -17.71
N ASP A 127 -47.57 -21.07 -18.39
CA ASP A 127 -46.92 -20.41 -19.51
C ASP A 127 -45.79 -19.52 -18.96
N ASN A 128 -44.61 -19.54 -19.59
CA ASN A 128 -43.41 -18.79 -19.16
C ASN A 128 -43.52 -17.26 -19.39
N GLU A 129 -44.72 -16.70 -19.37
CA GLU A 129 -45.00 -15.28 -19.54
C GLU A 129 -46.31 -14.89 -18.82
N THR A 130 -46.45 -13.60 -18.52
CA THR A 130 -47.70 -13.03 -18.01
C THR A 130 -48.50 -12.37 -19.13
N TYR A 131 -49.82 -12.34 -18.98
CA TYR A 131 -50.74 -11.72 -19.93
C TYR A 131 -51.61 -10.68 -19.23
N GLU A 132 -51.80 -9.53 -19.87
CA GLU A 132 -52.75 -8.53 -19.37
C GLU A 132 -54.16 -8.80 -19.91
N ARG A 133 -55.15 -8.95 -19.02
CA ARG A 133 -56.56 -9.11 -19.39
C ARG A 133 -57.45 -8.29 -18.47
N ASN A 134 -58.29 -7.42 -19.06
CA ASN A 134 -59.15 -6.48 -18.32
C ASN A 134 -58.39 -5.53 -17.37
N GLY A 135 -57.11 -5.25 -17.65
CA GLY A 135 -56.25 -4.43 -16.80
C GLY A 135 -55.64 -5.16 -15.61
N GLU A 136 -55.78 -6.49 -15.56
CA GLU A 136 -55.18 -7.35 -14.54
C GLU A 136 -54.13 -8.25 -15.19
N GLU A 137 -52.97 -8.38 -14.58
CA GLU A 137 -51.93 -9.31 -15.00
C GLU A 137 -52.32 -10.73 -14.57
N GLN A 138 -52.19 -11.71 -15.47
CA GLN A 138 -52.63 -13.09 -15.26
C GLN A 138 -51.60 -14.07 -15.82
N VAL A 139 -51.49 -15.24 -15.19
CA VAL A 139 -50.69 -16.38 -15.64
C VAL A 139 -51.63 -17.46 -16.16
N ALA A 140 -51.34 -17.99 -17.34
CA ALA A 140 -52.07 -19.13 -17.88
C ALA A 140 -51.48 -20.42 -17.32
N VAL A 141 -52.32 -21.25 -16.70
CA VAL A 141 -51.90 -22.53 -16.11
C VAL A 141 -52.76 -23.64 -16.70
N THR A 142 -52.12 -24.65 -17.28
CA THR A 142 -52.79 -25.80 -17.91
C THR A 142 -52.78 -26.99 -16.95
N ASP A 143 -53.95 -27.53 -16.65
CA ASP A 143 -54.06 -28.67 -15.74
C ASP A 143 -53.71 -30.02 -16.42
N GLU A 144 -53.70 -31.10 -15.62
CA GLU A 144 -53.40 -32.46 -16.10
C GLU A 144 -54.40 -32.99 -17.16
N ASN A 145 -55.58 -32.38 -17.28
CA ASN A 145 -56.58 -32.72 -18.28
C ASN A 145 -56.44 -31.91 -19.57
N GLY A 146 -55.49 -30.97 -19.61
CA GLY A 146 -55.25 -30.06 -20.74
C GLY A 146 -56.18 -28.85 -20.77
N GLU A 147 -56.87 -28.54 -19.67
CA GLU A 147 -57.70 -27.33 -19.54
C GLU A 147 -56.85 -26.16 -19.03
N THR A 148 -56.79 -25.07 -19.80
CA THR A 148 -56.07 -23.84 -19.40
C THR A 148 -56.99 -22.91 -18.61
N ARG A 149 -56.56 -22.56 -17.40
CA ARG A 149 -57.18 -21.53 -16.55
C ARG A 149 -56.28 -20.30 -16.48
N LEU A 150 -56.89 -19.13 -16.32
CA LEU A 150 -56.16 -17.89 -16.04
C LEU A 150 -56.19 -17.61 -14.55
N VAL A 151 -55.02 -17.38 -13.97
CA VAL A 151 -54.82 -17.10 -12.54
C VAL A 151 -54.32 -15.66 -12.42
N PRO A 152 -54.93 -14.82 -11.58
CA PRO A 152 -54.39 -13.49 -11.29
C PRO A 152 -52.94 -13.56 -10.81
N ALA A 153 -52.08 -12.65 -11.26
CA ALA A 153 -50.67 -12.62 -10.88
C ALA A 153 -50.47 -12.55 -9.35
N ASP A 154 -51.30 -11.78 -8.65
CA ASP A 154 -51.26 -11.67 -7.17
C ASP A 154 -51.71 -12.95 -6.44
N GLU A 155 -52.39 -13.87 -7.12
CA GLU A 155 -52.75 -15.19 -6.60
C GLU A 155 -51.71 -16.25 -7.00
N TYR A 156 -51.06 -16.08 -8.15
CA TYR A 156 -50.06 -17.00 -8.68
C TYR A 156 -48.68 -16.81 -8.03
N PHE A 157 -48.16 -15.58 -8.04
CA PHE A 157 -46.88 -15.27 -7.45
C PHE A 157 -47.02 -15.12 -5.92
N PRO A 158 -46.03 -15.57 -5.13
CA PRO A 158 -46.01 -15.30 -3.70
C PRO A 158 -46.00 -13.79 -3.46
N ALA A 159 -46.54 -13.37 -2.30
CA ALA A 159 -46.36 -11.98 -1.87
C ALA A 159 -44.87 -11.75 -1.55
N PRO A 160 -44.27 -10.64 -2.02
CA PRO A 160 -42.87 -10.34 -1.74
C PRO A 160 -42.65 -10.19 -0.23
N GLU A 161 -41.52 -10.68 0.27
CA GLU A 161 -41.13 -10.42 1.64
C GLU A 161 -40.86 -8.92 1.84
N GLU A 162 -41.23 -8.38 3.01
CA GLU A 162 -40.93 -7.01 3.39
C GLU A 162 -40.17 -6.97 4.72
N ARG A 163 -39.07 -6.21 4.77
CA ARG A 163 -38.23 -6.04 5.97
C ARG A 163 -38.05 -4.56 6.25
N SER A 164 -38.56 -4.08 7.39
CA SER A 164 -38.45 -2.67 7.78
C SER A 164 -37.35 -2.45 8.81
N TYR A 165 -36.59 -1.37 8.64
CA TYR A 165 -35.52 -0.96 9.54
C TYR A 165 -35.65 0.53 9.86
N ALA A 166 -35.60 0.89 11.14
CA ALA A 166 -35.59 2.25 11.62
C ALA A 166 -34.17 2.75 11.88
N VAL A 167 -33.99 4.07 11.97
CA VAL A 167 -32.73 4.68 12.42
C VAL A 167 -32.32 4.09 13.77
N GLY A 168 -31.08 3.60 13.84
CA GLY A 168 -30.50 2.92 14.99
C GLY A 168 -30.66 1.40 14.98
N ASP A 169 -31.43 0.82 14.06
CA ASP A 169 -31.53 -0.63 13.93
C ASP A 169 -30.24 -1.20 13.31
N GLU A 170 -29.87 -2.41 13.73
CA GLU A 170 -28.74 -3.17 13.20
C GLU A 170 -29.23 -4.43 12.50
N PHE A 171 -28.60 -4.78 11.37
CA PHE A 171 -28.93 -5.98 10.62
C PHE A 171 -27.69 -6.58 9.94
N ALA A 172 -27.82 -7.84 9.51
CA ALA A 172 -26.76 -8.52 8.77
C ALA A 172 -26.71 -7.98 7.33
N TYR A 173 -25.50 -7.65 6.86
CA TYR A 173 -25.27 -7.15 5.51
C TYR A 173 -24.05 -7.85 4.92
N GLY A 174 -24.26 -9.01 4.29
CA GLY A 174 -23.14 -9.88 3.88
C GLY A 174 -22.37 -10.39 5.11
N ASP A 175 -21.04 -10.28 5.10
CA ASP A 175 -20.18 -10.77 6.20
C ASP A 175 -20.04 -9.78 7.40
N ARG A 176 -20.86 -8.73 7.44
CA ARG A 176 -20.76 -7.66 8.46
C ARG A 176 -22.13 -7.29 9.04
N THR A 177 -22.12 -6.56 10.15
CA THR A 177 -23.32 -5.96 10.73
C THR A 177 -23.34 -4.48 10.38
N ALA A 178 -24.43 -4.02 9.76
CA ALA A 178 -24.65 -2.63 9.43
C ALA A 178 -25.73 -2.04 10.34
N ALA A 179 -25.56 -0.77 10.70
CA ALA A 179 -26.50 0.02 11.45
C ALA A 179 -27.12 1.09 10.55
N VAL A 180 -28.40 1.40 10.75
CA VAL A 180 -29.08 2.49 10.05
C VAL A 180 -28.72 3.81 10.74
N ASP A 181 -27.87 4.62 10.12
CA ASP A 181 -27.42 5.91 10.69
C ASP A 181 -28.46 7.02 10.49
N ALA A 182 -28.99 7.12 9.27
CA ALA A 182 -29.94 8.15 8.91
C ALA A 182 -30.92 7.67 7.84
N VAL A 183 -32.14 8.20 7.86
CA VAL A 183 -33.11 8.02 6.78
C VAL A 183 -33.68 9.38 6.40
N SER A 184 -33.74 9.63 5.10
CA SER A 184 -34.31 10.82 4.47
C SER A 184 -35.26 10.40 3.35
N ALA A 185 -36.10 11.31 2.85
CA ALA A 185 -37.03 10.99 1.77
C ALA A 185 -36.35 10.43 0.50
N ASP A 186 -35.10 10.83 0.28
CA ASP A 186 -34.31 10.45 -0.89
C ASP A 186 -33.46 9.19 -0.68
N ALA A 187 -32.98 8.94 0.54
CA ALA A 187 -32.04 7.84 0.81
C ALA A 187 -31.96 7.43 2.29
N ALA A 188 -31.60 6.17 2.52
CA ALA A 188 -31.18 5.62 3.80
C ALA A 188 -29.65 5.47 3.83
N THR A 189 -29.01 5.93 4.90
CA THR A 189 -27.57 5.80 5.14
C THR A 189 -27.31 4.71 6.14
N LEU A 190 -26.46 3.77 5.76
CA LEU A 190 -25.97 2.68 6.58
C LEU A 190 -24.54 2.94 6.99
N VAL A 191 -24.18 2.53 8.20
CA VAL A 191 -22.82 2.57 8.71
C VAL A 191 -22.43 1.22 9.27
N TRP A 192 -21.18 0.83 9.09
CA TRP A 192 -20.64 -0.37 9.72
C TRP A 192 -19.17 -0.17 10.03
N THR A 193 -18.67 -1.01 10.94
CA THR A 193 -17.26 -1.04 11.27
C THR A 193 -16.55 -2.10 10.43
N ALA A 194 -15.45 -1.73 9.77
CA ALA A 194 -14.62 -2.65 8.99
C ALA A 194 -13.15 -2.54 9.39
N THR A 195 -12.40 -3.63 9.19
CA THR A 195 -10.95 -3.62 9.28
C THR A 195 -10.37 -3.21 7.94
N GLU A 196 -9.55 -2.16 7.92
CA GLU A 196 -8.77 -1.76 6.76
C GLU A 196 -7.28 -1.94 7.02
N THR A 197 -6.56 -2.37 5.99
CA THR A 197 -5.10 -2.47 6.00
C THR A 197 -4.51 -1.18 5.44
N VAL A 198 -3.66 -0.53 6.23
CA VAL A 198 -2.94 0.69 5.85
C VAL A 198 -1.47 0.35 5.67
N SER A 199 -0.97 0.56 4.47
CA SER A 199 0.42 0.31 4.11
C SER A 199 1.23 1.62 4.13
N THR A 200 2.47 1.55 4.58
CA THR A 200 3.45 2.64 4.59
C THR A 200 4.70 2.15 3.90
N GLU A 201 5.13 2.88 2.87
CA GLU A 201 6.37 2.60 2.15
C GLU A 201 7.57 3.13 2.94
N ILE A 202 8.65 2.37 2.92
CA ILE A 202 9.90 2.62 3.62
C ILE A 202 11.01 2.67 2.59
N GLU A 203 11.70 3.80 2.51
CA GLU A 203 12.85 3.99 1.62
C GLU A 203 14.16 3.82 2.39
N GLN A 204 15.23 3.45 1.69
CA GLN A 204 16.58 3.39 2.23
C GLN A 204 17.01 4.73 2.84
N ASP A 205 17.58 4.68 4.04
CA ASP A 205 18.16 5.83 4.75
C ASP A 205 17.19 7.01 4.91
N SER A 206 15.90 6.71 5.09
CA SER A 206 14.83 7.70 5.16
C SER A 206 14.27 7.87 6.57
N ARG A 207 13.51 8.94 6.80
CA ARG A 207 12.70 9.10 8.02
C ARG A 207 11.28 8.66 7.74
N VAL A 208 10.76 7.78 8.58
CA VAL A 208 9.39 7.28 8.51
C VAL A 208 8.68 7.55 9.82
N THR A 209 7.43 7.99 9.76
CA THR A 209 6.55 8.07 10.94
C THR A 209 5.62 6.86 10.97
N LEU A 210 5.73 6.07 12.03
CA LEU A 210 4.82 4.96 12.33
C LEU A 210 4.09 5.28 13.62
N GLY A 211 2.78 5.50 13.52
CA GLY A 211 1.99 5.96 14.68
C GLY A 211 2.32 7.40 15.01
N ASP A 212 2.77 7.65 16.23
CA ASP A 212 3.25 8.96 16.70
C ASP A 212 4.78 9.01 16.78
N THR A 213 5.47 7.90 16.47
CA THR A 213 6.92 7.76 16.57
C THR A 213 7.59 7.89 15.20
N GLU A 214 8.60 8.75 15.11
CA GLU A 214 9.47 8.86 13.93
C GLU A 214 10.70 7.95 14.10
N PHE A 215 11.07 7.24 13.05
CA PHE A 215 12.26 6.39 12.96
C PHE A 215 13.12 6.80 11.77
N VAL A 216 14.43 6.55 11.87
CA VAL A 216 15.28 6.36 10.71
C VAL A 216 15.16 4.90 10.26
N ALA A 217 14.87 4.71 8.98
CA ALA A 217 14.85 3.40 8.33
C ALA A 217 16.15 3.17 7.58
N HIS A 218 16.75 2.00 7.78
CA HIS A 218 17.97 1.60 7.09
C HIS A 218 17.88 0.11 6.74
N PHE A 219 18.03 -0.23 5.46
CA PHE A 219 18.17 -1.62 5.04
C PHE A 219 19.63 -2.02 5.11
N GLN A 220 19.96 -3.04 5.92
CA GLN A 220 21.31 -3.61 5.94
C GLN A 220 21.58 -4.41 4.65
N ASP A 221 20.53 -5.01 4.11
CA ASP A 221 20.49 -5.81 2.89
C ASP A 221 19.04 -5.89 2.38
N SER A 222 18.79 -6.61 1.27
CA SER A 222 17.46 -6.78 0.67
C SER A 222 16.47 -7.65 1.47
N SER A 223 16.78 -7.98 2.71
CA SER A 223 15.93 -8.78 3.61
C SER A 223 15.87 -8.27 5.05
N THR A 224 16.66 -7.25 5.40
CA THR A 224 16.82 -6.78 6.78
C THR A 224 16.60 -5.28 6.86
N LEU A 225 15.46 -4.88 7.43
CA LEU A 225 15.11 -3.51 7.76
C LEU A 225 15.45 -3.22 9.22
N VAL A 226 16.18 -2.13 9.44
CA VAL A 226 16.45 -1.58 10.77
C VAL A 226 15.68 -0.29 10.95
N LEU A 227 14.95 -0.19 12.06
CA LEU A 227 14.31 1.04 12.51
C LEU A 227 15.00 1.53 13.78
N SER A 228 15.38 2.80 13.80
CA SER A 228 15.96 3.42 15.00
C SER A 228 15.51 4.86 15.22
N THR A 229 15.22 5.18 16.47
CA THR A 229 14.95 6.54 16.99
C THR A 229 16.24 7.29 17.33
N ASN A 230 17.41 6.67 17.18
CA ASN A 230 18.70 7.27 17.50
C ASN A 230 19.23 8.13 16.33
N PHE A 231 18.57 9.27 16.10
CA PHE A 231 18.92 10.21 15.04
C PHE A 231 20.34 10.79 15.21
N GLU A 232 20.81 10.98 16.45
CA GLU A 232 22.15 11.52 16.71
C GLU A 232 23.25 10.57 16.22
N SER A 233 23.10 9.26 16.48
CA SER A 233 24.04 8.25 16.00
C SER A 233 24.03 8.14 14.47
N TYR A 234 22.86 8.26 13.84
CA TYR A 234 22.74 8.28 12.39
C TYR A 234 23.44 9.50 11.77
N GLU A 235 23.17 10.70 12.27
CA GLU A 235 23.78 11.94 11.77
C GLU A 235 25.32 11.96 11.99
N ALA A 236 25.80 11.41 13.11
CA ALA A 236 27.23 11.27 13.38
C ALA A 236 27.92 10.36 12.35
N GLN A 237 27.30 9.24 11.97
CA GLN A 237 27.80 8.31 10.97
C GLN A 237 27.79 8.92 9.57
N LEU A 238 26.73 9.65 9.18
CA LEU A 238 26.71 10.41 7.93
C LEU A 238 27.88 11.41 7.85
N ALA A 239 28.16 12.12 8.95
CA ALA A 239 29.30 13.04 9.01
C ALA A 239 30.67 12.34 8.97
N GLU A 240 30.75 11.08 9.40
CA GLU A 240 31.95 10.26 9.26
C GLU A 240 32.15 9.77 7.82
N ILE A 241 31.07 9.36 7.15
CA ILE A 241 31.06 8.97 5.74
C ILE A 241 31.51 10.14 4.86
N ASP A 242 30.89 11.30 4.99
CA ASP A 242 31.25 12.51 4.21
C ASP A 242 32.71 12.90 4.43
N ARG A 243 33.20 12.82 5.68
CA ARG A 243 34.61 13.09 6.00
C ARG A 243 35.54 12.07 5.35
N HIS A 244 35.16 10.80 5.33
CA HIS A 244 35.92 9.75 4.68
C HIS A 244 36.00 9.97 3.17
N GLU A 245 34.87 10.25 2.52
CA GLU A 245 34.82 10.57 1.09
C GLU A 245 35.66 11.79 0.74
N THR A 246 35.51 12.89 1.49
CA THR A 246 36.32 14.10 1.32
C THR A 246 37.81 13.83 1.43
N ASN A 247 38.22 13.02 2.42
CA ASN A 247 39.62 12.64 2.60
C ASN A 247 40.13 11.77 1.44
N SER A 248 39.34 10.80 1.00
CA SER A 248 39.67 9.91 -0.12
C SER A 248 39.81 10.68 -1.44
N ASP A 249 38.89 11.60 -1.72
CA ASP A 249 38.96 12.51 -2.86
C ASP A 249 40.22 13.40 -2.82
N GLY A 250 40.53 13.95 -1.64
CA GLY A 250 41.74 14.73 -1.40
C GLY A 250 43.01 13.92 -1.68
N LEU A 251 43.09 12.69 -1.17
CA LEU A 251 44.21 11.78 -1.37
C LEU A 251 44.36 11.38 -2.84
N TRP A 252 43.26 11.16 -3.56
CA TRP A 252 43.28 10.83 -4.98
C TRP A 252 43.82 12.00 -5.83
N ARG A 253 43.41 13.24 -5.50
CA ARG A 253 43.97 14.45 -6.12
C ARG A 253 45.47 14.59 -5.87
N VAL A 254 45.94 14.33 -4.64
CA VAL A 254 47.39 14.35 -4.31
C VAL A 254 48.17 13.29 -5.08
N MET A 255 47.61 12.09 -5.24
CA MET A 255 48.19 11.01 -6.04
C MET A 255 48.39 11.45 -7.50
N ILE A 256 47.37 12.03 -8.12
CA ILE A 256 47.44 12.52 -9.50
C ILE A 256 48.47 13.62 -9.66
N VAL A 257 48.45 14.63 -8.80
CA VAL A 257 49.41 15.75 -8.85
C VAL A 257 50.84 15.24 -8.67
N SER A 258 51.06 14.26 -7.80
CA SER A 258 52.37 13.64 -7.59
C SER A 258 52.87 12.88 -8.82
N LEU A 259 51.99 12.12 -9.49
CA LEU A 259 52.32 11.42 -10.74
C LEU A 259 52.58 12.38 -11.90
N LEU A 260 51.73 13.40 -12.09
CA LEU A 260 51.91 14.43 -13.11
C LEU A 260 53.19 15.22 -12.90
N SER A 261 53.49 15.61 -11.66
CA SER A 261 54.72 16.31 -11.30
C SER A 261 55.95 15.46 -11.58
N SER A 262 55.91 14.17 -11.21
CA SER A 262 56.98 13.21 -11.53
C SER A 262 57.21 13.08 -13.04
N GLY A 263 56.13 12.95 -13.82
CA GLY A 263 56.18 12.90 -15.28
C GLY A 263 56.75 14.18 -15.91
N LEU A 264 56.34 15.35 -15.41
CA LEU A 264 56.84 16.65 -15.86
C LEU A 264 58.33 16.81 -15.57
N PHE A 265 58.79 16.43 -14.38
CA PHE A 265 60.21 16.46 -14.03
C PHE A 265 61.05 15.52 -14.90
N LEU A 266 60.52 14.33 -15.23
CA LEU A 266 61.15 13.43 -16.20
C LEU A 266 61.21 14.06 -17.60
N ALA A 267 60.12 14.64 -18.07
CA ALA A 267 60.06 15.31 -19.37
C ALA A 267 61.06 16.48 -19.45
N MET A 268 61.21 17.29 -18.41
CA MET A 268 62.22 18.36 -18.35
C MET A 268 63.65 17.82 -18.28
N ALA A 269 63.89 16.73 -17.56
CA ALA A 269 65.24 16.14 -17.46
C ALA A 269 65.74 15.55 -18.79
N PHE A 270 64.81 15.09 -19.64
CA PHE A 270 65.09 14.50 -20.94
C PHE A 270 64.75 15.43 -22.12
N MET A 271 64.33 16.67 -21.85
CA MET A 271 64.13 17.67 -22.89
C MET A 271 65.49 17.98 -23.57
N PRO A 272 65.62 17.80 -24.90
CA PRO A 272 66.87 18.06 -25.58
C PRO A 272 67.23 19.54 -25.45
N SER A 273 68.39 19.83 -24.87
CA SER A 273 68.87 21.21 -24.72
C SER A 273 69.06 21.81 -26.10
N ARG A 274 68.26 22.82 -26.44
CA ARG A 274 68.57 23.68 -27.58
C ARG A 274 69.72 24.61 -27.16
N TYR A 275 70.94 24.12 -27.35
CA TYR A 275 72.10 24.92 -27.69
C TYR A 275 72.51 24.55 -29.11
#